data_AF-A0A2V9KJ71-F1
#
_entry.id   AF-A0A2V9KJ71-F1
#
_cell.length_a   1.000
_cell.length_b   1.000
_cell.length_c   1.000
_cell.angle_alpha   90.00
_cell.angle_beta   90.00
_cell.angle_gamma   90.00
#
_symmetry.space_group_name_H-M   'P 1'
#
loop_
_entity.id
_entity.type
_entity.pdbx_description
1 polymer ?
#
loop_
_entity_poly.entity_id
_entity_poly.type
_entity_poly.pdbx_seq_one_letter_code
_entity_poly.pdbx_strand_id
1 'polypeptide(L)' 'MRRLFVLFWQYLGQYAKTRLSYKTDFLVALSTSILATVAGYGFVVVLFTRIPDLRGWSFHEVLFIYGFSLVPLGLF' A
#
# COMPACT_ATOMS: atom_id res chain seq x y z
N MET A 1 -16.77 20.57 9.61
CA MET A 1 -15.73 20.04 8.69
C MET A 1 -14.31 20.55 9.00
N ARG A 2 -14.05 21.86 9.05
CA ARG A 2 -12.68 22.40 9.23
C ARG A 2 -11.94 21.90 10.50
N ARG A 3 -12.65 21.75 11.62
CA ARG A 3 -12.09 21.19 12.88
C ARG A 3 -11.68 19.71 12.76
N LEU A 4 -12.47 18.89 12.07
CA LEU A 4 -12.17 17.47 11.87
C LEU A 4 -10.92 17.28 11.02
N PHE A 5 -10.74 18.08 9.98
CA PHE A 5 -9.53 18.08 9.16
C PHE A 5 -8.28 18.44 9.97
N VAL A 6 -8.36 19.45 10.85
CA VAL A 6 -7.25 19.84 11.72
C VAL A 6 -6.91 18.72 12.71
N LEU A 7 -7.91 18.12 13.35
CA LEU A 7 -7.72 17.01 14.28
C LEU A 7 -7.12 15.78 13.58
N PHE A 8 -7.58 15.46 12.37
CA PHE A 8 -7.03 14.37 11.56
C PHE A 8 -5.54 14.59 11.26
N TRP A 9 -5.16 15.81 10.84
CA TRP A 9 -3.76 16.11 10.53
C TRP A 9 -2.87 16.08 11.78
N GLN A 10 -3.38 16.58 12.92
CA GLN A 10 -2.69 16.49 14.20
C GLN A 10 -2.49 15.03 14.65
N TYR A 11 -3.52 14.20 14.51
CA TYR A 11 -3.45 12.76 14.80
C TYR A 11 -2.43 12.07 13.91
N LEU A 12 -2.46 12.32 12.60
CA LEU A 12 -1.51 11.75 11.63
C LEU A 12 -0.06 12.11 12.01
N GLY A 13 0.18 13.36 12.40
CA GLY A 13 1.49 13.81 12.86
C GLY A 13 1.97 13.11 14.13
N GLN A 14 1.08 12.85 15.10
CA GLN A 14 1.45 12.09 16.31
C GLN A 14 1.66 10.61 16.01
N TYR A 15 0.83 10.03 15.14
CA TYR A 15 0.96 8.65 14.69
C TYR A 15 2.33 8.40 14.03
N ALA A 16 2.73 9.29 13.13
CA ALA A 16 4.02 9.22 12.46
C ALA A 16 5.20 9.28 13.47
N LYS A 17 5.11 10.16 14.48
CA LYS A 17 6.13 10.25 15.53
C LYS A 17 6.26 8.95 16.32
N THR A 18 5.14 8.35 16.73
CA THR A 18 5.13 7.10 17.48
C THR A 18 5.74 5.94 16.68
N ARG A 19 5.38 5.83 15.39
CA ARG A 19 5.98 4.84 14.46
C ARG A 19 7.49 5.03 14.31
N LEU A 20 7.96 6.28 14.21
CA LEU A 20 9.38 6.60 14.02
C LEU A 20 10.23 6.53 15.31
N SER A 21 9.62 6.55 16.50
CA SER A 21 10.33 6.41 17.77
C SER A 21 11.12 5.10 17.84
N TYR A 22 10.56 4.01 17.31
CA TYR A 22 11.23 2.72 17.22
C TYR A 22 11.81 2.50 15.82
N LYS A 23 12.97 3.13 15.55
CA LYS A 23 13.59 3.13 14.21
C LYS A 23 13.77 1.74 13.59
N THR A 24 14.17 0.75 14.39
CA THR A 24 14.36 -0.62 13.90
C THR A 24 13.02 -1.27 13.55
N ASP A 25 12.00 -1.10 14.38
CA ASP A 25 10.64 -1.60 14.11
C ASP A 25 10.08 -0.96 12.83
N PHE A 26 10.25 0.35 12.68
CA PHE A 26 9.88 1.08 11.46
C PHE A 26 10.58 0.53 10.21
N LEU A 27 11.90 0.30 10.27
CA LEU A 27 12.65 -0.23 9.13
C LEU A 27 12.24 -1.67 8.78
N VAL A 28 12.00 -2.51 9.78
CA VAL A 28 11.52 -3.89 9.58
C VAL A 28 10.12 -3.88 8.98
N ALA A 29 9.21 -3.06 9.51
CA ALA A 29 7.86 -2.91 8.97
C ALA A 29 7.90 -2.40 7.52
N LEU A 30 8.65 -1.33 7.25
CA LEU A 30 8.79 -0.75 5.93
C LEU A 30 9.36 -1.75 4.91
N SER A 31 10.45 -2.44 5.26
CA SER A 31 11.07 -3.44 4.38
C SER A 31 10.14 -4.62 4.11
N THR A 32 9.45 -5.12 5.15
CA THR A 32 8.46 -6.19 5.01
C THR A 32 7.32 -5.78 4.08
N SER A 33 6.79 -4.57 4.26
CA SER A 33 5.73 -4.03 3.39
C SER A 33 6.19 -3.90 1.94
N ILE A 34 7.39 -3.34 1.70
CA ILE A 34 7.93 -3.20 0.34
C ILE A 34 8.11 -4.58 -0.30
N LEU A 35 8.69 -5.55 0.42
CA LEU A 35 8.87 -6.92 -0.08
C LEU A 35 7.53 -7.57 -0.43
N ALA A 36 6.51 -7.42 0.42
CA ALA A 36 5.18 -7.94 0.16
C ALA A 36 4.53 -7.28 -1.07
N THR A 37 4.67 -5.96 -1.23
CA THR A 37 4.17 -5.24 -2.41
C THR A 37 4.88 -5.68 -3.68
N VAL A 38 6.21 -5.81 -3.65
CA VAL A 38 6.99 -6.28 -4.81
C VAL A 38 6.63 -7.72 -5.16
N ALA A 39 6.46 -8.60 -4.18
CA ALA A 39 6.04 -9.97 -4.41
C ALA A 39 4.63 -10.05 -5.00
N GLY A 40 3.68 -9.27 -4.48
CA GLY A 40 2.32 -9.19 -5.00
C GLY A 40 2.25 -8.62 -6.42
N TYR A 41 3.04 -7.57 -6.70
CA TYR A 41 3.22 -7.06 -8.06
C TYR A 41 3.80 -8.13 -8.99
N GLY A 42 4.86 -8.80 -8.58
CA GLY A 42 5.50 -9.88 -9.35
C GLY A 42 4.53 -11.03 -9.63
N PHE A 43 3.67 -11.38 -8.67
CA PHE A 43 2.61 -12.35 -8.87
C PHE A 43 1.64 -11.92 -9.98
N VAL A 44 1.17 -10.67 -9.98
CA VAL A 44 0.29 -10.15 -11.04
C VAL A 44 0.98 -10.19 -12.40
N VAL A 45 2.27 -9.80 -12.47
CA VAL A 45 3.04 -9.87 -13.72
C VAL A 45 3.12 -11.30 -14.24
N VAL A 46 3.53 -12.26 -13.40
CA VAL A 46 3.66 -13.67 -13.79
C VAL A 46 2.30 -14.25 -14.21
N LEU A 47 1.22 -13.92 -13.51
CA LEU A 47 -0.13 -14.37 -13.83
C LEU A 47 -0.53 -14.00 -15.27
N PHE A 48 -0.28 -12.75 -15.66
CA PHE A 48 -0.63 -12.24 -16.99
C PHE A 48 0.33 -12.69 -18.11
N THR A 49 1.43 -13.39 -17.81
CA THR A 49 2.25 -14.03 -18.86
C THR A 49 1.56 -15.24 -19.50
N ARG A 50 0.65 -15.89 -18.78
CA ARG A 50 -0.08 -17.09 -19.23
C ARG A 50 -1.56 -16.82 -19.51
N ILE A 51 -2.11 -15.77 -18.90
CA ILE A 51 -3.52 -15.41 -18.99
C ILE A 51 -3.61 -14.01 -19.62
N PRO A 52 -4.00 -13.88 -20.90
CA PRO A 52 -4.01 -12.60 -21.60
C PRO A 52 -5.05 -11.62 -21.03
N ASP A 53 -6.18 -12.15 -20.56
CA ASP A 53 -7.23 -11.38 -19.91
C ASP A 53 -7.93 -12.19 -18.82
N LEU A 54 -8.35 -11.49 -17.77
CA LEU A 54 -9.10 -12.06 -16.65
C LEU A 54 -10.57 -11.68 -16.80
N ARG A 55 -11.34 -12.49 -17.54
CA ARG A 55 -12.75 -12.20 -17.86
C ARG A 55 -12.92 -10.80 -18.49
N GLY A 56 -12.08 -10.49 -19.47
CA GLY A 56 -12.06 -9.19 -20.16
C GLY A 56 -11.28 -8.08 -19.44
N TRP A 57 -10.77 -8.32 -18.22
CA TRP A 57 -9.88 -7.37 -17.55
C TRP A 57 -8.44 -7.54 -18.03
N SER A 58 -7.86 -6.44 -18.50
CA SER A 58 -6.47 -6.35 -18.91
C SER A 58 -5.51 -6.26 -17.71
N PHE A 59 -4.23 -6.55 -17.96
CA PHE A 59 -3.16 -6.43 -16.96
C PHE A 59 -3.17 -5.08 -16.23
N HIS A 60 -3.31 -3.97 -16.97
CA HIS A 60 -3.22 -2.62 -16.40
C HIS A 60 -4.40 -2.31 -15.48
N GLU A 61 -5.60 -2.79 -15.79
CA GLU A 61 -6.78 -2.56 -14.95
C GLU A 61 -6.70 -3.35 -13.65
N VAL A 62 -6.26 -4.62 -13.72
CA VAL A 62 -6.04 -5.44 -12.52
C VAL A 62 -4.89 -4.88 -11.67
N LEU A 63 -3.81 -4.43 -12.31
CA LEU A 63 -2.69 -3.78 -11.63
C LEU A 63 -3.12 -2.48 -10.95
N PHE A 64 -3.99 -1.69 -11.60
CA PHE A 64 -4.55 -0.48 -11.01
C PHE A 64 -5.39 -0.80 -9.77
N ILE A 65 -6.28 -1.79 -9.83
CA ILE A 65 -7.09 -2.20 -8.68
C ILE A 65 -6.18 -2.67 -7.54
N TYR A 66 -5.18 -3.49 -7.83
CA TYR A 66 -4.18 -3.93 -6.86
C TYR A 66 -3.48 -2.73 -6.21
N GLY A 67 -2.87 -1.85 -6.99
CA GLY A 67 -2.16 -0.68 -6.47
C GLY A 67 -3.07 0.27 -5.68
N PHE A 68 -4.29 0.51 -6.16
CA PHE A 68 -5.28 1.35 -5.50
C PHE A 68 -5.71 0.78 -4.14
N SER A 69 -5.89 -0.55 -4.06
CA SER A 69 -6.23 -1.23 -2.80
C SER A 69 -5.15 -1.13 -1.72
N LEU A 70 -3.89 -0.87 -2.11
CA LEU A 70 -2.77 -0.69 -1.18
C LEU A 70 -2.74 0.71 -0.56
N VAL A 71 -3.42 1.71 -1.13
CA VAL A 71 -3.36 3.10 -0.62
C VAL A 71 -3.91 3.22 0.80
N PRO A 72 -5.10 2.67 1.14
CA PRO A 72 -5.56 2.68 2.52
C PRO A 72 -4.64 1.86 3.44
N LEU A 73 -4.14 0.71 2.95
CA LEU A 73 -3.31 -0.19 3.74
C LEU A 73 -1.93 0.41 4.07
N GLY A 74 -1.39 1.27 3.20
CA GLY A 74 -0.14 1.99 3.49
C GLY A 74 -0.32 3.17 4.44
N LEU A 75 -1.54 3.69 4.60
CA LEU A 75 -1.85 4.81 5.49
C LEU A 75 -2.14 4.38 6.94
N PHE A 76 -2.52 3.12 7.17
CA PHE A 76 -2.88 2.57 8.48
C PHE A 76 -1.89 1.49 8.92
#